data_AF-A0A966NBZ6-F1
#
_entry.id   AF-A0A966NBZ6-F1
#
_cell.length_a   1.000
_cell.length_b   1.000
_cell.length_c   1.000
_cell.angle_alpha   90.00
_cell.angle_beta   90.00
_cell.angle_gamma   90.00
#
_symmetry.space_group_name_H-M   'P 1'
#
loop_
_entity.id
_entity.type
_entity.pdbx_description
1 polymer ?
#
loop_
_entity_poly.entity_id
_entity_poly.type
_entity_poly.pdbx_seq_one_letter_code
_entity_poly.pdbx_strand_id
1 'polypeptide(L)'
;MVDDIEIQEIDKLVATARKAQQNYEARGSQELFDLACQAVGWALMQPENNSELSKLAVSETGLGNVQDKIQKNHNKTLGLLRDLKDIKSFGHIYDDDVKGLSVYFRPKGVIAAIVPSTNPL
;
A
#
# COMPACT_ATOMS: atom_id res chain seq x y z
N MET A 1 -19.14 20.14 -9.64
CA MET A 1 -17.88 20.89 -9.76
C MET A 1 -17.09 20.56 -8.51
N VAL A 2 -15.83 20.19 -8.65
CA VAL A 2 -14.95 19.99 -7.48
C VAL A 2 -14.79 21.36 -6.84
N ASP A 3 -15.00 21.47 -5.54
CA ASP A 3 -14.82 22.76 -4.87
C ASP A 3 -13.33 23.05 -4.65
N ASP A 4 -12.95 24.32 -4.49
CA ASP A 4 -11.55 24.69 -4.26
C ASP A 4 -10.99 24.14 -2.93
N ILE A 5 -11.86 23.75 -2.00
CA ILE A 5 -11.50 23.20 -0.69
C ILE A 5 -11.03 21.74 -0.84
N GLU A 6 -11.74 20.92 -1.62
CA GLU A 6 -11.40 19.53 -1.95
C GLU A 6 -10.05 19.45 -2.67
N ILE A 7 -9.78 20.37 -3.61
CA ILE A 7 -8.49 20.46 -4.29
C ILE A 7 -7.37 20.79 -3.30
N GLN A 8 -7.59 21.78 -2.41
CA GLN A 8 -6.61 22.15 -1.39
C GLN A 8 -6.35 21.03 -0.38
N GLU A 9 -7.35 20.22 -0.07
CA GLU A 9 -7.18 19.05 0.81
C GLU A 9 -6.28 17.99 0.15
N ILE A 10 -6.53 17.69 -1.13
CA ILE A 10 -5.68 16.77 -1.91
C ILE A 10 -4.23 17.28 -1.99
N ASP A 11 -4.03 18.57 -2.25
CA ASP A 11 -2.69 19.15 -2.32
C ASP A 11 -1.92 19.00 -1.00
N LYS A 12 -2.60 19.18 0.14
CA LYS A 12 -2.00 18.96 1.47
C LYS A 12 -1.65 17.49 1.70
N LEU A 13 -2.52 16.56 1.30
CA LEU A 13 -2.28 15.13 1.41
C LEU A 13 -1.07 14.71 0.55
N VAL A 14 -0.99 15.17 -0.70
CA VAL A 14 0.11 14.88 -1.61
C VAL A 14 1.43 15.47 -1.08
N ALA A 15 1.42 16.70 -0.57
CA ALA A 15 2.60 17.32 0.02
C ALA A 15 3.12 16.54 1.24
N THR A 16 2.20 16.05 2.07
CA THR A 16 2.54 15.21 3.24
C THR A 16 3.10 13.85 2.81
N ALA A 17 2.46 13.20 1.84
CA ALA A 17 2.89 11.92 1.29
C ALA A 17 4.28 12.02 0.65
N ARG A 18 4.60 13.09 -0.08
CA ARG A 18 5.94 13.33 -0.66
C ARG A 18 7.02 13.44 0.41
N LYS A 19 6.76 14.19 1.49
CA LYS A 19 7.70 14.30 2.62
C LYS A 19 7.91 12.95 3.30
N ALA A 20 6.83 12.21 3.55
CA ALA A 20 6.90 10.89 4.15
C ALA A 20 7.69 9.91 3.26
N GLN A 21 7.42 9.91 1.95
CA GLN A 21 8.11 9.08 0.97
C GLN A 21 9.61 9.36 0.92
N GLN A 22 10.01 10.64 0.86
CA GLN A 22 11.43 11.04 0.88
C GLN A 22 12.14 10.60 2.17
N ASN A 23 11.50 10.82 3.33
CA ASN A 23 12.05 10.42 4.62
C ASN A 23 12.19 8.90 4.75
N TYR A 24 11.24 8.15 4.21
CA TYR A 24 11.25 6.69 4.24
C TYR A 24 12.31 6.12 3.29
N GLU A 25 12.42 6.66 2.07
CA GLU A 25 13.43 6.29 1.08
C GLU A 25 14.86 6.57 1.58
N ALA A 26 15.08 7.68 2.29
CA ALA A 26 16.39 8.03 2.85
C ALA A 26 16.93 6.99 3.85
N ARG A 27 16.06 6.17 4.43
CA ARG A 27 16.39 5.08 5.36
C ARG A 27 16.27 3.70 4.71
N GLY A 28 16.05 3.63 3.40
CA GLY A 28 15.63 2.44 2.68
C GLY A 28 16.60 1.27 2.83
N SER A 29 16.04 0.10 3.07
CA SER A 29 16.69 -1.20 2.93
C SER A 29 15.62 -2.22 2.53
N GLN A 30 16.04 -3.36 2.00
CA GLN A 30 15.09 -4.43 1.66
C GLN A 30 14.31 -4.86 2.92
N GLU A 31 15.01 -5.04 4.04
CA GLU A 31 14.43 -5.49 5.32
C GLU A 31 13.42 -4.48 5.87
N LEU A 32 13.72 -3.18 5.75
CA LEU A 32 12.79 -2.12 6.18
C LEU A 32 11.51 -2.13 5.35
N PHE A 33 11.63 -2.33 4.03
CA PHE A 33 10.47 -2.35 3.14
C PHE A 33 9.64 -3.61 3.32
N ASP A 34 10.29 -4.77 3.50
CA ASP A 34 9.63 -6.03 3.80
C ASP A 34 8.89 -5.98 5.14
N LEU A 35 9.51 -5.39 6.18
CA LEU A 35 8.88 -5.23 7.48
C LEU A 35 7.64 -4.33 7.42
N ALA A 36 7.70 -3.22 6.68
CA ALA A 36 6.52 -2.37 6.51
C ALA A 36 5.40 -3.06 5.75
N CYS A 37 5.72 -3.81 4.70
CA CYS A 37 4.73 -4.61 3.96
C CYS A 37 4.04 -5.63 4.90
N GLN A 38 4.82 -6.34 5.71
CA GLN A 38 4.31 -7.30 6.70
C GLN A 38 3.48 -6.61 7.79
N ALA A 39 3.91 -5.46 8.29
CA ALA A 39 3.19 -4.72 9.32
C ALA A 39 1.81 -4.25 8.83
N VAL A 40 1.72 -3.72 7.60
CA VAL A 40 0.45 -3.33 6.97
C VAL A 40 -0.43 -4.56 6.74
N GLY A 41 0.15 -5.64 6.20
CA GLY A 41 -0.58 -6.87 5.98
C GLY A 41 -1.14 -7.47 7.26
N TRP A 42 -0.37 -7.46 8.35
CA TRP A 42 -0.83 -7.87 9.67
C TRP A 42 -1.96 -6.97 10.17
N ALA A 43 -1.82 -5.65 10.08
CA ALA A 43 -2.84 -4.71 10.55
C ALA A 43 -4.21 -4.94 9.88
N LEU A 44 -4.23 -5.35 8.61
CA LEU A 44 -5.44 -5.70 7.86
C LEU A 44 -6.00 -7.08 8.20
N MET A 45 -5.14 -8.05 8.49
CA MET A 45 -5.53 -9.44 8.74
C MET A 45 -5.84 -9.75 10.20
N GLN A 46 -5.33 -8.93 11.12
CA GLN A 46 -5.50 -9.10 12.56
C GLN A 46 -7.00 -9.21 12.88
N PRO A 47 -7.45 -10.23 13.63
CA PRO A 47 -8.86 -10.61 13.68
C PRO A 47 -9.82 -9.48 14.10
N GLU A 48 -9.45 -8.72 15.12
CA GLU A 48 -10.23 -7.60 15.65
C GLU A 48 -10.31 -6.47 14.63
N ASN A 49 -9.18 -6.02 14.08
CA ASN A 49 -9.12 -4.98 13.06
C ASN A 49 -9.93 -5.37 11.81
N ASN A 50 -9.75 -6.60 11.31
CA ASN A 50 -10.44 -7.09 10.13
C ASN A 50 -11.97 -7.13 10.36
N SER A 51 -12.39 -7.54 11.55
CA SER A 51 -13.81 -7.55 11.96
C SER A 51 -14.39 -6.13 11.98
N GLU A 52 -13.68 -5.17 12.58
CA GLU A 52 -14.10 -3.76 12.63
C GLU A 52 -14.20 -3.13 11.25
N LEU A 53 -13.15 -3.28 10.43
CA LEU A 53 -13.14 -2.76 9.05
C LEU A 53 -14.26 -3.38 8.21
N SER A 54 -14.46 -4.70 8.31
CA SER A 54 -15.51 -5.39 7.56
C SER A 54 -16.91 -4.95 7.95
N LYS A 55 -17.17 -4.69 9.25
CA LYS A 55 -18.43 -4.12 9.73
C LYS A 55 -18.64 -2.71 9.19
N LEU A 56 -17.60 -1.86 9.26
CA LEU A 56 -17.64 -0.51 8.73
C LEU A 56 -18.01 -0.51 7.24
N ALA A 57 -17.33 -1.32 6.43
CA ALA A 57 -17.60 -1.42 4.99
C ALA A 57 -19.03 -1.89 4.67
N VAL A 58 -19.59 -2.85 5.41
CA VAL A 58 -20.99 -3.25 5.20
C VAL A 58 -21.94 -2.12 5.61
N SER A 59 -21.69 -1.46 6.73
CA SER A 59 -22.55 -0.38 7.22
C SER A 59 -22.56 0.84 6.30
N GLU A 60 -21.42 1.17 5.70
CA GLU A 60 -21.27 2.34 4.84
C GLU A 60 -21.77 2.08 3.41
N THR A 61 -21.45 0.92 2.82
CA THR A 61 -21.81 0.65 1.42
C THR A 61 -23.15 -0.08 1.27
N GLY A 62 -23.63 -0.78 2.31
CA GLY A 62 -24.79 -1.66 2.23
C GLY A 62 -24.60 -2.90 1.35
N LEU A 63 -23.35 -3.28 1.03
CA LEU A 63 -23.03 -4.36 0.08
C LEU A 63 -22.36 -5.55 0.76
N GLY A 64 -22.89 -6.75 0.53
CA GLY A 64 -22.34 -8.01 1.03
C GLY A 64 -22.66 -8.28 2.50
N ASN A 65 -21.90 -9.17 3.13
CA ASN A 65 -22.00 -9.47 4.56
C ASN A 65 -20.61 -9.45 5.23
N VAL A 66 -20.60 -9.35 6.56
CA VAL A 66 -19.38 -9.17 7.35
C VAL A 66 -18.45 -10.39 7.24
N GLN A 67 -18.98 -11.62 7.29
CA GLN A 67 -18.17 -12.84 7.27
C GLN A 67 -17.41 -13.00 5.95
N ASP A 68 -18.08 -12.78 4.82
CA ASP A 68 -17.45 -12.86 3.51
C ASP A 68 -16.38 -11.77 3.32
N LYS A 69 -16.59 -10.57 3.87
CA LYS A 69 -15.59 -9.50 3.83
C LYS A 69 -14.37 -9.81 4.70
N ILE A 70 -14.56 -10.37 5.90
CA ILE A 70 -13.45 -10.81 6.76
C ILE A 70 -12.58 -11.83 6.01
N GLN A 71 -13.22 -12.86 5.44
CA GLN A 71 -12.52 -13.91 4.70
C GLN A 71 -11.81 -13.36 3.46
N LYS A 72 -12.47 -12.44 2.73
CA LYS A 72 -11.91 -11.80 1.54
C LYS A 72 -10.69 -10.94 1.88
N ASN A 73 -10.78 -10.08 2.90
CA ASN A 73 -9.67 -9.24 3.35
C ASN A 73 -8.48 -10.09 3.77
N HIS A 74 -8.74 -11.15 4.55
CA HIS A 74 -7.69 -12.07 4.99
C HIS A 74 -7.01 -12.77 3.81
N ASN A 75 -7.78 -13.38 2.90
CA ASN A 75 -7.22 -14.16 1.80
C ASN A 75 -6.53 -13.30 0.73
N LYS A 76 -7.09 -12.13 0.40
CA LYS A 76 -6.46 -11.21 -0.57
C LYS A 76 -5.15 -10.65 -0.04
N THR A 77 -5.11 -10.27 1.24
CA THR A 77 -3.88 -9.77 1.87
C THR A 77 -2.83 -10.87 1.95
N LEU A 78 -3.21 -12.07 2.43
CA LEU A 78 -2.28 -13.20 2.51
C LEU A 78 -1.75 -13.64 1.14
N GLY A 79 -2.62 -13.64 0.11
CA GLY A 79 -2.22 -13.93 -1.26
C GLY A 79 -1.16 -12.94 -1.74
N LEU A 80 -1.42 -11.65 -1.60
CA LEU A 80 -0.47 -10.61 -1.98
C LEU A 80 0.86 -10.72 -1.20
N LEU A 81 0.82 -10.93 0.12
CA LEU A 81 2.05 -11.09 0.92
C LEU A 81 2.87 -12.31 0.46
N ARG A 82 2.23 -13.38 -0.01
CA ARG A 82 2.93 -14.52 -0.59
C ARG A 82 3.55 -14.18 -1.93
N ASP A 83 2.85 -13.44 -2.79
CA ASP A 83 3.35 -13.02 -4.10
C ASP A 83 4.54 -12.05 -3.98
N LEU A 84 4.54 -11.22 -2.93
CA LEU A 84 5.62 -10.28 -2.63
C LEU A 84 6.79 -10.92 -1.87
N LYS A 85 6.61 -12.14 -1.35
CA LYS A 85 7.64 -12.81 -0.58
C LYS A 85 8.87 -13.04 -1.46
N ASP A 86 10.03 -12.63 -0.97
CA ASP A 86 11.34 -12.74 -1.63
C ASP A 86 11.52 -11.85 -2.88
N ILE A 87 10.58 -10.93 -3.16
CA ILE A 87 10.72 -9.94 -4.24
C ILE A 87 11.67 -8.82 -3.81
N LYS A 88 12.76 -8.64 -4.57
CA LYS A 88 13.67 -7.51 -4.39
C LYS A 88 13.00 -6.21 -4.85
N SER A 89 13.01 -5.21 -3.98
CA SER A 89 12.41 -3.89 -4.23
C SER A 89 13.35 -2.72 -3.89
N PHE A 90 14.55 -3.01 -3.37
CA PHE A 90 15.54 -2.01 -2.99
C PHE A 90 16.95 -2.41 -3.44
N GLY A 91 17.76 -1.42 -3.79
CA GLY A 91 19.19 -1.58 -4.03
C GLY A 91 19.57 -1.85 -5.49
N HIS A 92 20.76 -2.40 -5.66
CA HIS A 92 21.39 -2.68 -6.97
C HIS A 92 20.72 -3.86 -7.67
N ILE A 93 20.61 -3.76 -9.00
CA ILE A 93 20.06 -4.81 -9.86
C ILE A 93 21.19 -5.48 -10.64
N TYR A 94 21.91 -4.72 -11.47
CA TYR A 94 23.03 -5.22 -12.27
C TYR A 94 23.89 -4.08 -12.80
N ASP A 95 25.10 -4.43 -13.27
CA ASP A 95 26.01 -3.55 -14.00
C ASP A 95 26.09 -3.94 -15.48
N ASP A 96 26.09 -2.96 -16.37
CA ASP A 96 26.33 -3.09 -17.81
C ASP A 96 27.71 -2.48 -18.14
N ASP A 97 28.73 -3.32 -18.10
CA ASP A 97 30.13 -2.90 -18.31
C ASP A 97 30.37 -2.31 -19.70
N VAL A 98 29.64 -2.79 -20.71
CA VAL A 98 29.78 -2.32 -22.10
C VAL A 98 29.29 -0.87 -22.23
N LYS A 99 28.21 -0.52 -21.51
CA LYS A 99 27.67 0.84 -21.49
C LYS A 99 28.19 1.69 -20.33
N GLY A 100 28.92 1.10 -19.38
CA GLY A 100 29.35 1.77 -18.16
C GLY A 100 28.18 2.20 -17.26
N LEU A 101 27.15 1.36 -17.12
CA LEU A 101 25.95 1.68 -16.33
C LEU A 101 25.80 0.76 -15.12
N SER A 102 25.32 1.31 -14.01
CA SER A 102 24.82 0.54 -12.86
C SER A 102 23.34 0.81 -12.69
N VAL A 103 22.53 -0.25 -12.59
CA VAL A 103 21.07 -0.16 -12.51
C VAL A 103 20.61 -0.44 -11.09
N TYR A 104 19.73 0.41 -10.58
CA TYR A 104 19.19 0.35 -9.22
C TYR A 104 17.66 0.41 -9.23
N PHE A 105 17.04 -0.22 -8.24
CA PHE A 105 15.62 -0.02 -7.97
C PHE A 105 15.37 1.42 -7.55
N ARG A 106 14.30 2.03 -8.09
CA ARG A 106 13.87 3.37 -7.72
C ARG A 106 12.35 3.41 -7.56
N PRO A 107 11.84 3.91 -6.41
CA PRO A 107 10.40 4.03 -6.22
C PRO A 107 9.80 5.02 -7.23
N LYS A 108 8.54 4.80 -7.61
CA LYS A 108 7.79 5.73 -8.47
C LYS A 108 7.38 7.02 -7.74
N GLY A 109 7.35 7.01 -6.41
CA GLY A 109 6.93 8.13 -5.57
C GLY A 109 5.52 7.93 -5.00
N VAL A 110 4.73 8.99 -4.97
CA VAL A 110 3.35 8.97 -4.46
C VAL A 110 2.40 8.42 -5.52
N ILE A 111 1.61 7.41 -5.15
CA ILE A 111 0.64 6.73 -6.04
C ILE A 111 -0.77 7.15 -5.65
N ALA A 112 -1.56 7.62 -6.62
CA ALA A 112 -3.00 7.81 -6.45
C ALA A 112 -3.71 6.48 -6.74
N ALA A 113 -4.31 5.87 -5.72
CA ALA A 113 -5.05 4.62 -5.84
C ALA A 113 -6.56 4.88 -5.82
N ILE A 114 -7.25 4.51 -6.89
CA ILE A 114 -8.72 4.60 -6.99
C ILE A 114 -9.32 3.27 -6.52
N VAL A 115 -10.18 3.33 -5.50
CA VAL A 115 -10.75 2.15 -4.84
C VAL A 115 -12.23 2.00 -5.24
N PRO A 116 -12.68 0.81 -5.71
CA PRO A 116 -14.07 0.58 -6.06
C PRO A 116 -14.95 0.31 -4.82
N SER A 117 -16.21 0.73 -4.85
CA SER A 117 -17.16 0.54 -3.75
C SER A 117 -17.46 -0.93 -3.40
N THR A 118 -17.21 -1.87 -4.32
CA THR A 118 -17.43 -3.31 -4.09
C THR A 118 -16.35 -3.95 -3.22
N ASN A 119 -15.14 -3.36 -3.15
CA ASN A 119 -14.05 -3.76 -2.26
C ASN A 119 -13.36 -2.49 -1.73
N PRO A 120 -13.98 -1.80 -0.75
CA PRO A 120 -13.47 -0.54 -0.20
C PRO A 120 -12.30 -0.74 0.80
N LEU A 121 -11.98 -2.00 1.12
CA LEU A 121 -10.93 -2.45 2.04
C LEU A 121 -9.88 -3.26 1.28
#